data_AF-A0A929DG81-F1
#
_entry.id   AF-A0A929DG81-F1
#
_cell.length_a   1.000
_cell.length_b   1.000
_cell.length_c   1.000
_cell.angle_alpha   90.00
_cell.angle_beta   90.00
_cell.angle_gamma   90.00
#
_symmetry.space_group_name_H-M   'P 1'
#
loop_
_entity.id
_entity.type
_entity.pdbx_description
1 polymer ?
#
loop_
_entity_poly.entity_id
_entity_poly.type
_entity_poly.pdbx_seq_one_letter_code
_entity_poly.pdbx_strand_id
1 'polypeptide(L)'
;MKKHHIVLPLFLIVYTVIFQKESYAGVQGVSIPVNTDSIEYPLFDSHDILELSLTFNWKELVFDVDENRSSHDAQLAYFETESDSVSIPVEVQTRGHYRRSRDNCNFPPIRIRFPEDKVTNTLFSGQDKLKLVTHCNNRRIYVDYLLKEYLAYRIYNLFCDESYKVRLARITYNDSERKNKQLTRFAFFIEKTDNLASRIGGIELEFSGLSKEVTDAELTLLFSVFQYLIGNTDWSIPGLHNVRLISLPGPKYVPVPFDFDFSGLVGTYYAIPDSRIPIKSILQRIYRGPCVELETILPVLELFNRKKPEIYSLISDFECLEPKKREKILRYFDKFYKTLNNDHKLKREFILNC
;
A
#
# COMPACT_ATOMS: atom_id res chain seq x y z
N MET A 1 79.16 -38.72 -6.44
CA MET A 1 79.19 -37.40 -7.09
C MET A 1 77.95 -36.63 -6.64
N LYS A 2 78.14 -35.40 -6.14
CA LYS A 2 77.17 -34.63 -5.34
C LYS A 2 75.91 -34.26 -6.13
N LYS A 3 74.74 -34.48 -5.53
CA LYS A 3 73.43 -33.97 -5.97
C LYS A 3 73.37 -32.46 -5.74
N HIS A 4 73.01 -31.68 -6.76
CA HIS A 4 72.51 -30.33 -6.59
C HIS A 4 71.05 -30.28 -7.03
N HIS A 5 70.16 -30.13 -6.04
CA HIS A 5 68.77 -29.76 -6.24
C HIS A 5 68.72 -28.23 -6.42
N ILE A 6 68.26 -27.79 -7.58
CA ILE A 6 67.93 -26.39 -7.86
C ILE A 6 66.51 -26.18 -7.34
N VAL A 7 66.38 -25.38 -6.28
CA VAL A 7 65.09 -24.90 -5.76
C VAL A 7 64.81 -23.56 -6.45
N LEU A 8 63.78 -23.53 -7.30
CA LEU A 8 63.25 -22.31 -7.91
C LEU A 8 62.17 -21.73 -6.98
N PRO A 9 62.26 -20.49 -6.49
CA PRO A 9 61.19 -19.90 -5.70
C PRO A 9 60.08 -19.38 -6.62
N LEU A 10 58.85 -19.80 -6.31
CA LEU A 10 57.59 -19.37 -6.92
C LEU A 10 57.26 -17.95 -6.41
N PHE A 11 57.43 -16.91 -7.22
CA PHE A 11 56.94 -15.57 -6.89
C PHE A 11 55.44 -15.48 -7.21
N LEU A 12 54.62 -15.45 -6.16
CA LEU A 12 53.18 -15.15 -6.24
C LEU A 12 53.03 -13.62 -6.37
N ILE A 13 52.67 -13.13 -7.55
CA ILE A 13 52.32 -11.72 -7.77
C ILE A 13 50.85 -11.55 -7.36
N VAL A 14 50.62 -10.97 -6.18
CA VAL A 14 49.28 -10.55 -5.74
C VAL A 14 49.03 -9.15 -6.33
N TYR A 15 48.16 -9.05 -7.33
CA TYR A 15 47.65 -7.77 -7.81
C TYR A 15 46.60 -7.24 -6.82
N THR A 16 47.00 -6.32 -5.95
CA THR A 16 46.06 -5.46 -5.21
C THR A 16 45.51 -4.40 -6.15
N VAL A 17 44.23 -4.51 -6.52
CA VAL A 17 43.49 -3.44 -7.21
C VAL A 17 43.13 -2.37 -6.17
N ILE A 18 43.82 -1.24 -6.23
CA ILE A 18 43.48 -0.04 -5.46
C ILE A 18 42.43 0.73 -6.26
N PHE A 19 41.17 0.71 -5.81
CA PHE A 19 40.15 1.63 -6.31
C PHE A 19 40.37 3.01 -5.69
N GLN A 20 40.93 3.94 -6.47
CA GLN A 20 40.93 5.36 -6.15
C GLN A 20 39.53 5.93 -6.42
N LYS A 21 38.83 6.35 -5.35
CA LYS A 21 37.63 7.19 -5.47
C LYS A 21 38.09 8.59 -5.89
N GLU A 22 37.79 9.00 -7.12
CA GLU A 22 37.86 10.40 -7.52
C GLU A 22 36.79 11.19 -6.76
N SER A 23 37.23 12.27 -6.10
CA SER A 23 36.41 13.21 -5.36
C SER A 23 36.06 14.37 -6.28
N TYR A 24 34.79 14.49 -6.67
CA TYR A 24 34.28 15.68 -7.33
C TYR A 24 33.96 16.74 -6.28
N ALA A 25 34.68 17.85 -6.32
CA ALA A 25 34.43 19.03 -5.50
C ALA A 25 33.40 19.96 -6.19
N GLY A 26 32.43 20.44 -5.41
CA GLY A 26 31.94 21.82 -5.54
C GLY A 26 30.57 22.05 -6.20
N VAL A 27 29.48 21.70 -5.53
CA VAL A 27 28.28 22.55 -5.47
C VAL A 27 27.89 22.65 -4.00
N GLN A 28 27.84 23.85 -3.44
CA GLN A 28 27.38 24.08 -2.07
C GLN A 28 25.89 23.73 -1.99
N GLY A 29 25.61 22.46 -1.66
CA GLY A 29 24.31 22.01 -1.22
C GLY A 29 24.05 22.56 0.17
N VAL A 30 22.91 23.22 0.34
CA VAL A 30 22.34 23.52 1.65
C VAL A 30 22.23 22.19 2.40
N SER A 31 23.07 21.97 3.40
CA SER A 31 22.97 20.82 4.29
C SER A 31 21.77 21.04 5.19
N ILE A 32 20.63 20.47 4.80
CA ILE A 32 19.50 20.31 5.73
C ILE A 32 19.98 19.34 6.81
N PRO A 33 19.98 19.72 8.10
CA PRO A 33 20.30 18.78 9.16
C PRO A 33 19.22 17.70 9.16
N VAL A 34 19.61 16.48 8.75
CA VAL A 34 18.78 15.29 8.96
C VAL A 34 18.84 15.01 10.45
N ASN A 35 17.78 15.38 11.17
CA ASN A 35 17.63 14.99 12.56
C ASN A 35 17.49 13.46 12.59
N THR A 36 18.46 12.77 13.19
CA THR A 36 18.55 11.30 13.27
C THR A 36 17.74 10.70 14.41
N ASP A 37 16.92 11.49 15.11
CA ASP A 37 15.82 10.93 15.90
C ASP A 37 14.79 10.38 14.92
N SER A 38 14.95 9.11 14.53
CA SER A 38 13.96 8.40 13.73
C SER A 38 12.65 8.42 14.51
N ILE A 39 11.70 9.24 14.06
CA ILE A 39 10.33 9.20 14.58
C ILE A 39 9.82 7.77 14.35
N GLU A 40 9.70 7.00 15.42
CA GLU A 40 9.18 5.64 15.35
C GLU A 40 7.66 5.68 15.10
N TYR A 41 7.21 4.89 14.13
CA TYR A 41 5.80 4.74 13.78
C TYR A 41 5.32 3.30 14.07
N PRO A 42 5.22 2.89 15.34
CA PRO A 42 5.14 1.49 15.74
C PRO A 42 3.87 0.77 15.25
N LEU A 43 2.78 1.50 14.99
CA LEU A 43 1.49 0.97 14.52
C LEU A 43 1.62 -0.01 13.34
N PHE A 44 2.58 0.23 12.44
CA PHE A 44 2.71 -0.50 11.18
C PHE A 44 3.82 -1.54 11.17
N ASP A 45 4.48 -1.79 12.30
CA ASP A 45 5.61 -2.73 12.38
C ASP A 45 5.19 -4.18 12.62
N SER A 46 3.92 -4.42 12.91
CA SER A 46 3.33 -5.76 12.95
C SER A 46 2.19 -5.88 11.92
N HIS A 47 1.82 -7.12 11.62
CA HIS A 47 0.66 -7.47 10.80
C HIS A 47 -0.46 -8.23 11.53
N ASP A 48 -0.31 -8.49 12.83
CA ASP A 48 -1.36 -9.06 13.68
C ASP A 48 -2.65 -8.23 13.63
N ILE A 49 -3.76 -8.80 14.07
CA ILE A 49 -5.02 -8.06 14.13
C ILE A 49 -4.95 -7.12 15.34
N LEU A 50 -5.08 -5.82 15.11
CA LEU A 50 -5.21 -4.85 16.20
C LEU A 50 -6.64 -4.88 16.75
N GLU A 51 -6.81 -5.32 17.99
CA GLU A 51 -8.08 -5.23 18.71
C GLU A 51 -8.19 -3.84 19.36
N LEU A 52 -9.23 -3.08 19.00
CA LEU A 52 -9.49 -1.79 19.63
C LEU A 52 -10.98 -1.46 19.72
N SER A 53 -11.32 -0.46 20.51
CA SER A 53 -12.64 0.14 20.56
C SER A 53 -12.59 1.61 20.18
N LEU A 54 -13.68 2.11 19.59
CA LEU A 54 -13.82 3.50 19.20
C LEU A 54 -15.22 3.96 19.62
N THR A 55 -15.28 4.88 20.58
CA THR A 55 -16.52 5.36 21.19
C THR A 55 -16.78 6.79 20.77
N PHE A 56 -17.94 7.09 20.20
CA PHE A 56 -18.35 8.42 19.74
C PHE A 56 -19.86 8.49 19.56
N ASN A 57 -20.40 9.69 19.31
CA ASN A 57 -21.80 9.86 18.96
C ASN A 57 -22.05 9.39 17.51
N TRP A 58 -22.68 8.24 17.35
CA TRP A 58 -22.87 7.66 16.01
C TRP A 58 -23.76 8.52 15.12
N LYS A 59 -24.77 9.16 15.70
CA LYS A 59 -25.73 9.93 14.92
C LYS A 59 -25.05 11.15 14.34
N GLU A 60 -24.23 11.84 15.11
CA GLU A 60 -23.50 13.01 14.65
C GLU A 60 -22.50 12.64 13.56
N LEU A 61 -21.65 11.62 13.78
CA LEU A 61 -20.65 11.25 12.78
C LEU A 61 -21.26 10.66 11.49
N VAL A 62 -22.17 9.68 11.60
CA VAL A 62 -22.65 8.91 10.43
C VAL A 62 -23.57 9.74 9.53
N PHE A 63 -24.20 10.79 10.07
CA PHE A 63 -25.02 11.72 9.29
C PHE A 63 -24.24 12.93 8.79
N ASP A 64 -23.06 13.22 9.35
CA ASP A 64 -22.19 14.31 8.90
C ASP A 64 -21.31 13.89 7.71
N VAL A 65 -21.94 13.84 6.53
CA VAL A 65 -21.34 13.35 5.26
C VAL A 65 -21.16 14.45 4.21
N ASP A 66 -21.50 15.68 4.56
CA ASP A 66 -21.41 16.83 3.68
C ASP A 66 -19.96 17.26 3.40
N GLU A 67 -19.77 18.18 2.47
CA GLU A 67 -18.44 18.68 2.12
C GLU A 67 -17.76 19.38 3.31
N ASN A 68 -18.54 20.15 4.09
CA ASN A 68 -18.10 20.94 5.26
C ASN A 68 -18.29 20.22 6.60
N ARG A 69 -18.16 18.90 6.60
CA ARG A 69 -18.25 18.05 7.80
C ARG A 69 -17.24 18.42 8.89
N SER A 70 -17.66 18.26 10.14
CA SER A 70 -16.89 18.60 11.34
C SER A 70 -16.07 17.42 11.87
N SER A 71 -15.07 17.73 12.70
CA SER A 71 -14.51 16.75 13.63
C SER A 71 -15.50 16.51 14.77
N HIS A 72 -15.56 15.27 15.26
CA HIS A 72 -16.39 14.86 16.40
C HIS A 72 -15.50 14.20 17.45
N ASP A 73 -15.73 14.50 18.72
CA ASP A 73 -14.97 13.89 19.81
C ASP A 73 -15.22 12.38 19.88
N ALA A 74 -14.15 11.65 20.18
CA ALA A 74 -14.17 10.21 20.32
C ALA A 74 -13.14 9.72 21.34
N GLN A 75 -13.35 8.50 21.83
CA GLN A 75 -12.39 7.80 22.67
C GLN A 75 -11.93 6.53 21.94
N LEU A 76 -10.63 6.44 21.68
CA LEU A 76 -9.99 5.23 21.18
C LEU A 76 -9.39 4.47 22.36
N ALA A 77 -9.62 3.16 22.44
CA ALA A 77 -8.96 2.33 23.45
C ALA A 77 -8.49 0.98 22.88
N TYR A 78 -7.33 0.52 23.30
CA TYR A 78 -6.74 -0.75 22.88
C TYR A 78 -5.92 -1.35 24.04
N PHE A 79 -5.60 -2.64 23.94
CA PHE A 79 -4.80 -3.34 24.94
C PHE A 79 -3.36 -3.47 24.44
N GLU A 80 -2.38 -3.04 25.24
CA GLU A 80 -0.95 -3.31 24.99
C GLU A 80 -0.56 -4.70 25.51
N THR A 81 -1.21 -5.12 26.60
CA THR A 81 -1.11 -6.47 27.19
C THR A 81 -2.50 -6.92 27.67
N GLU A 82 -2.67 -8.17 28.10
CA GLU A 82 -3.97 -8.68 28.57
C GLU A 82 -4.60 -7.85 29.69
N SER A 83 -3.80 -7.09 30.45
CA SER A 83 -4.21 -6.32 31.61
C SER A 83 -4.04 -4.81 31.46
N ASP A 84 -3.29 -4.34 30.47
CA ASP A 84 -3.00 -2.91 30.30
C ASP A 84 -3.75 -2.34 29.09
N SER A 85 -4.67 -1.42 29.37
CA SER A 85 -5.49 -0.76 28.36
C SER A 85 -5.08 0.70 28.24
N VAL A 86 -4.69 1.10 27.04
CA VAL A 86 -4.42 2.49 26.71
C VAL A 86 -5.69 3.12 26.17
N SER A 87 -6.02 4.32 26.65
CA SER A 87 -7.18 5.09 26.25
C SER A 87 -6.77 6.49 25.81
N ILE A 88 -7.07 6.84 24.57
CA ILE A 88 -6.61 8.05 23.90
C ILE A 88 -7.84 8.86 23.46
N PRO A 89 -8.01 10.11 23.94
CA PRO A 89 -8.99 11.01 23.37
C PRO A 89 -8.55 11.38 21.94
N VAL A 90 -9.45 11.23 20.98
CA VAL A 90 -9.20 11.48 19.55
C VAL A 90 -10.37 12.23 18.95
N GLU A 91 -10.20 12.79 17.76
CA GLU A 91 -11.32 13.27 16.96
C GLU A 91 -11.55 12.35 15.77
N VAL A 92 -12.81 12.20 15.36
CA VAL A 92 -13.21 11.44 14.19
C VAL A 92 -13.98 12.30 13.21
N GLN A 93 -13.71 12.10 11.91
CA GLN A 93 -14.38 12.81 10.83
C GLN A 93 -14.66 11.83 9.69
N THR A 94 -15.80 11.93 9.02
CA THR A 94 -16.04 11.09 7.83
C THR A 94 -15.07 11.48 6.71
N ARG A 95 -14.71 10.55 5.80
CA ARG A 95 -13.76 10.82 4.70
C ARG A 95 -14.19 10.17 3.39
N GLY A 96 -13.45 10.46 2.33
CA GLY A 96 -13.70 9.94 0.99
C GLY A 96 -14.81 10.70 0.27
N HIS A 97 -15.13 10.28 -0.96
CA HIS A 97 -16.20 10.84 -1.78
C HIS A 97 -17.32 9.82 -1.97
N TYR A 98 -17.08 8.76 -2.76
CA TYR A 98 -18.09 7.74 -3.07
C TYR A 98 -18.64 7.04 -1.82
N ARG A 99 -17.74 6.44 -1.02
CA ARG A 99 -18.09 5.70 0.21
C ARG A 99 -18.51 6.60 1.39
N ARG A 100 -18.41 7.92 1.25
CA ARG A 100 -18.92 8.87 2.25
C ARG A 100 -20.43 9.04 2.13
N SER A 101 -20.96 8.98 0.90
CA SER A 101 -22.39 9.09 0.66
C SER A 101 -23.17 7.96 1.32
N ARG A 102 -24.29 8.32 1.95
CA ARG A 102 -25.21 7.38 2.61
C ARG A 102 -25.96 6.48 1.63
N ASP A 103 -26.05 6.90 0.36
CA ASP A 103 -26.63 6.08 -0.70
C ASP A 103 -25.74 4.87 -1.03
N ASN A 104 -24.44 5.00 -0.76
CA ASN A 104 -23.44 3.97 -1.07
C ASN A 104 -23.02 3.17 0.17
N CYS A 105 -22.83 3.84 1.31
CA CYS A 105 -22.39 3.23 2.57
C CYS A 105 -23.24 3.69 3.75
N ASN A 106 -23.69 2.76 4.58
CA ASN A 106 -24.39 3.12 5.83
C ASN A 106 -23.42 3.39 6.99
N PHE A 107 -22.13 3.11 6.80
CA PHE A 107 -21.06 3.44 7.72
C PHE A 107 -19.86 3.97 6.92
N PRO A 108 -19.61 5.29 6.91
CA PRO A 108 -18.58 5.88 6.07
C PRO A 108 -17.17 5.52 6.55
N PRO A 109 -16.14 5.64 5.69
CA PRO A 109 -14.76 5.57 6.14
C PRO A 109 -14.44 6.78 7.03
N ILE A 110 -13.55 6.58 8.00
CA ILE A 110 -13.27 7.55 9.07
C ILE A 110 -11.83 8.03 8.92
N ARG A 111 -11.60 9.32 9.20
CA ARG A 111 -10.29 9.85 9.54
C ARG A 111 -10.26 10.06 11.04
N ILE A 112 -9.23 9.52 11.70
CA ILE A 112 -8.98 9.74 13.12
C ILE A 112 -7.87 10.78 13.24
N ARG A 113 -8.04 11.78 14.09
CA ARG A 113 -7.03 12.77 14.45
C ARG A 113 -6.59 12.52 15.88
N PHE A 114 -5.29 12.58 16.09
CA PHE A 114 -4.64 12.23 17.33
C PHE A 114 -3.93 13.48 17.87
N PRO A 115 -4.28 13.95 19.08
CA PRO A 115 -3.51 14.98 19.74
C PRO A 115 -2.08 14.47 20.04
N GLU A 116 -1.07 15.22 19.62
CA GLU A 116 0.34 14.82 19.69
C GLU A 116 0.79 14.47 21.13
N ASP A 117 0.35 15.27 22.11
CA ASP A 117 0.62 15.08 23.53
C ASP A 117 -0.05 13.82 24.11
N LYS A 118 -1.04 13.26 23.42
CA LYS A 118 -1.81 12.08 23.86
C LYS A 118 -1.32 10.77 23.25
N VAL A 119 -0.50 10.82 22.20
CA VAL A 119 0.02 9.62 21.52
C VAL A 119 1.50 9.36 21.75
N THR A 120 2.20 10.27 22.44
CA THR A 120 3.61 10.06 22.82
C THR A 120 3.73 8.79 23.68
N ASN A 121 4.69 7.92 23.36
CA ASN A 121 4.89 6.61 24.00
C ASN A 121 3.68 5.66 23.92
N THR A 122 2.86 5.75 22.88
CA THR A 122 1.76 4.82 22.60
C THR A 122 1.97 4.12 21.26
N LEU A 123 1.19 3.08 20.94
CA LEU A 123 1.15 2.47 19.61
C LEU A 123 0.88 3.47 18.47
N PHE A 124 0.22 4.58 18.76
CA PHE A 124 -0.09 5.65 17.80
C PHE A 124 0.94 6.78 17.81
N SER A 125 2.13 6.57 18.38
CA SER A 125 3.20 7.57 18.38
C SER A 125 3.56 8.02 16.95
N GLY A 126 3.85 9.32 16.82
CA GLY A 126 4.14 9.98 15.55
C GLY A 126 2.93 10.11 14.60
N GLN A 127 1.72 9.74 15.02
CA GLN A 127 0.52 9.91 14.20
C GLN A 127 -0.25 11.17 14.60
N ASP A 128 -0.41 12.11 13.67
CA ASP A 128 -1.31 13.28 13.82
C ASP A 128 -2.73 12.97 13.30
N LYS A 129 -2.80 12.18 12.22
CA LYS A 129 -4.04 11.74 11.60
C LYS A 129 -3.85 10.44 10.83
N LEU A 130 -4.84 9.55 10.86
CA LEU A 130 -4.85 8.32 10.08
C LEU A 130 -6.15 8.14 9.31
N LYS A 131 -6.02 7.51 8.13
CA LYS A 131 -7.18 7.00 7.39
C LYS A 131 -7.54 5.63 7.95
N LEU A 132 -8.81 5.45 8.30
CA LEU A 132 -9.39 4.17 8.66
C LEU A 132 -10.38 3.75 7.58
N VAL A 133 -10.07 2.67 6.86
CA VAL A 133 -11.00 2.06 5.92
C VAL A 133 -11.97 1.20 6.71
N THR A 134 -13.27 1.49 6.57
CA THR A 134 -14.33 0.86 7.37
C THR A 134 -15.20 -0.05 6.50
N HIS A 135 -16.01 -0.87 7.16
CA HIS A 135 -16.82 -1.92 6.54
C HIS A 135 -17.88 -1.44 5.54
N CYS A 136 -18.17 -0.13 5.41
CA CYS A 136 -19.18 0.48 4.52
C CYS A 136 -20.64 0.04 4.76
N ASN A 137 -20.91 -1.26 4.86
CA ASN A 137 -22.21 -1.88 5.09
C ASN A 137 -22.09 -3.15 5.93
N ASN A 138 -23.13 -3.45 6.71
CA ASN A 138 -23.18 -4.63 7.59
C ASN A 138 -23.33 -5.97 6.87
N ARG A 139 -23.61 -5.98 5.56
CA ARG A 139 -23.69 -7.22 4.78
C ARG A 139 -22.30 -7.84 4.65
N ARG A 140 -22.22 -9.16 4.87
CA ARG A 140 -20.98 -9.94 4.82
C ARG A 140 -20.12 -9.73 3.56
N ILE A 141 -20.74 -9.50 2.41
CA ILE A 141 -20.00 -9.23 1.16
C ILE A 141 -19.09 -8.00 1.25
N TYR A 142 -19.44 -6.99 2.05
CA TYR A 142 -18.61 -5.80 2.23
C TYR A 142 -17.41 -6.04 3.15
N VAL A 143 -17.55 -6.96 4.10
CA VAL A 143 -16.41 -7.44 4.88
C VAL A 143 -15.41 -8.13 3.96
N ASP A 144 -15.87 -8.96 3.02
CA ASP A 144 -15.00 -9.56 2.00
C ASP A 144 -14.30 -8.49 1.16
N TYR A 145 -15.00 -7.41 0.76
CA TYR A 145 -14.37 -6.32 0.00
C TYR A 145 -13.26 -5.63 0.79
N LEU A 146 -13.52 -5.28 2.05
CA LEU A 146 -12.53 -4.65 2.92
C LEU A 146 -11.28 -5.53 3.10
N LEU A 147 -11.49 -6.82 3.36
CA LEU A 147 -10.42 -7.77 3.58
C LEU A 147 -9.58 -8.01 2.31
N LYS A 148 -10.21 -8.01 1.14
CA LYS A 148 -9.49 -8.11 -0.15
C LYS A 148 -8.75 -6.84 -0.50
N GLU A 149 -9.29 -5.67 -0.16
CA GLU A 149 -8.62 -4.39 -0.35
C GLU A 149 -7.37 -4.31 0.54
N TYR A 150 -7.48 -4.73 1.80
CA TYR A 150 -6.33 -4.90 2.70
C TYR A 150 -5.28 -5.86 2.11
N LEU A 151 -5.70 -7.01 1.58
CA LEU A 151 -4.79 -7.94 0.91
C LEU A 151 -4.09 -7.31 -0.29
N ALA A 152 -4.75 -6.44 -1.06
CA ALA A 152 -4.11 -5.76 -2.19
C ALA A 152 -2.89 -4.93 -1.73
N TYR A 153 -3.03 -4.15 -0.65
CA TYR A 153 -1.89 -3.43 -0.05
C TYR A 153 -0.80 -4.39 0.42
N ARG A 154 -1.17 -5.44 1.16
CA ARG A 154 -0.21 -6.44 1.67
C ARG A 154 0.54 -7.18 0.57
N ILE A 155 -0.12 -7.48 -0.54
CA ILE A 155 0.50 -8.08 -1.73
C ILE A 155 1.48 -7.09 -2.36
N TYR A 156 1.12 -5.80 -2.46
CA TYR A 156 2.02 -4.78 -3.01
C TYR A 156 3.29 -4.62 -2.15
N ASN A 157 3.17 -4.68 -0.82
CA ASN A 157 4.32 -4.62 0.10
C ASN A 157 5.36 -5.74 -0.12
N LEU A 158 4.99 -6.86 -0.78
CA LEU A 158 5.96 -7.92 -1.10
C LEU A 158 6.92 -7.55 -2.23
N PHE A 159 6.63 -6.50 -3.00
CA PHE A 159 7.40 -6.11 -4.17
C PHE A 159 8.39 -4.97 -3.91
N CYS A 160 7.99 -4.00 -3.09
CA CYS A 160 8.80 -2.79 -2.87
C CYS A 160 8.44 -2.07 -1.57
N ASP A 161 9.40 -1.31 -1.03
CA ASP A 161 9.23 -0.50 0.16
C ASP A 161 8.48 0.81 -0.14
N GLU A 162 8.45 1.26 -1.39
CA GLU A 162 7.69 2.40 -1.89
C GLU A 162 6.19 2.09 -2.01
N SER A 163 5.63 1.59 -0.92
CA SER A 163 4.26 1.12 -0.78
C SER A 163 3.70 1.59 0.56
N TYR A 164 2.39 1.82 0.63
CA TYR A 164 1.74 2.11 1.91
C TYR A 164 1.82 0.90 2.83
N LYS A 165 2.28 1.08 4.07
CA LYS A 165 2.02 0.10 5.13
C LYS A 165 0.54 0.15 5.54
N VAL A 166 0.00 -1.02 5.90
CA VAL A 166 -1.38 -1.17 6.39
C VAL A 166 -1.44 -2.07 7.61
N ARG A 167 -2.39 -1.78 8.52
CA ARG A 167 -2.63 -2.57 9.73
C ARG A 167 -4.10 -2.95 9.84
N LEU A 168 -4.39 -4.25 9.80
CA LEU A 168 -5.75 -4.75 10.00
C LEU A 168 -6.16 -4.57 11.47
N ALA A 169 -7.39 -4.17 11.69
CA ALA A 169 -7.96 -3.98 13.00
C ALA A 169 -9.35 -4.62 13.10
N ARG A 170 -9.68 -5.13 14.27
CA ARG A 170 -11.05 -5.49 14.65
C ARG A 170 -11.52 -4.44 15.64
N ILE A 171 -12.47 -3.62 15.20
CA ILE A 171 -12.91 -2.44 15.94
C ILE A 171 -14.29 -2.68 16.50
N THR A 172 -14.42 -2.51 17.81
CA THR A 172 -15.72 -2.39 18.48
C THR A 172 -16.11 -0.91 18.53
N TYR A 173 -17.02 -0.51 17.65
CA TYR A 173 -17.62 0.81 17.67
C TYR A 173 -18.66 0.85 18.79
N ASN A 174 -18.61 1.86 19.66
CA ASN A 174 -19.59 2.07 20.74
C ASN A 174 -20.29 3.42 20.55
N ASP A 175 -21.60 3.46 20.75
CA ASP A 175 -22.36 4.71 20.67
C ASP A 175 -22.38 5.40 22.04
N SER A 176 -21.83 6.62 22.13
CA SER A 176 -21.78 7.39 23.38
C SER A 176 -23.16 7.67 23.95
N GLU A 177 -24.16 7.83 23.08
CA GLU A 177 -25.53 8.19 23.47
C GLU A 177 -26.37 6.96 23.86
N ARG A 178 -25.91 5.76 23.52
CA ARG A 178 -26.68 4.51 23.68
C ARG A 178 -25.80 3.40 24.22
N LYS A 179 -25.75 3.26 25.55
CA LYS A 179 -24.89 2.33 26.32
C LYS A 179 -24.81 0.89 25.78
N ASN A 180 -25.88 0.35 25.19
CA ASN A 180 -25.92 -1.04 24.69
C ASN A 180 -25.78 -1.16 23.17
N LYS A 181 -25.54 -0.05 22.46
CA LYS A 181 -25.39 -0.06 21.01
C LYS A 181 -23.91 -0.11 20.64
N GLN A 182 -23.47 -1.31 20.31
CA GLN A 182 -22.12 -1.58 19.83
C GLN A 182 -22.12 -2.38 18.53
N LEU A 183 -21.03 -2.27 17.78
CA LEU A 183 -20.82 -2.97 16.52
C LEU A 183 -19.35 -3.34 16.36
N THR A 184 -19.05 -4.64 16.30
CA THR A 184 -17.67 -5.10 16.04
C THR A 184 -17.49 -5.44 14.57
N ARG A 185 -16.52 -4.81 13.89
CA ARG A 185 -16.24 -5.02 12.47
C ARG A 185 -14.74 -4.93 12.18
N PHE A 186 -14.32 -5.60 11.11
CA PHE A 186 -13.01 -5.35 10.54
C PHE A 186 -12.92 -3.95 9.95
N ALA A 187 -11.73 -3.36 10.07
CA ALA A 187 -11.29 -2.12 9.48
C ALA A 187 -9.77 -2.21 9.26
N PHE A 188 -9.16 -1.30 8.52
CA PHE A 188 -7.70 -1.22 8.50
C PHE A 188 -7.20 0.21 8.40
N PHE A 189 -6.07 0.46 9.05
CA PHE A 189 -5.33 1.70 8.96
C PHE A 189 -4.43 1.69 7.74
N ILE A 190 -4.27 2.86 7.12
CA ILE A 190 -3.30 3.10 6.04
C ILE A 190 -2.30 4.13 6.55
N GLU A 191 -1.01 3.84 6.35
CA GLU A 191 0.10 4.76 6.61
C GLU A 191 -0.16 6.14 5.98
N LYS A 192 0.20 7.21 6.69
CA LYS A 192 0.11 8.57 6.16
C LYS A 192 1.13 8.75 5.03
N THR A 193 0.76 9.45 3.96
CA THR A 193 1.68 9.66 2.84
C THR A 193 2.97 10.37 3.27
N ASP A 194 2.93 11.38 4.15
CA ASP A 194 4.16 12.03 4.65
C ASP A 194 5.08 11.04 5.38
N ASN A 195 4.50 10.07 6.11
CA ASN A 195 5.27 9.06 6.84
C ASN A 195 5.89 8.07 5.85
N LEU A 196 5.13 7.64 4.84
CA LEU A 196 5.64 6.83 3.73
C LEU A 196 6.81 7.57 3.05
N ALA A 197 6.59 8.83 2.66
CA ALA A 197 7.58 9.66 1.99
C ALA A 197 8.85 9.76 2.83
N SER A 198 8.71 10.12 4.11
CA SER A 198 9.84 10.19 5.05
C SER A 198 10.56 8.85 5.19
N ARG A 199 9.83 7.73 5.29
CA ARG A 199 10.38 6.37 5.41
C ARG A 199 11.22 5.98 4.21
N ILE A 200 10.86 6.42 3.01
CA ILE A 200 11.64 6.16 1.79
C ILE A 200 12.64 7.27 1.45
N GLY A 201 12.86 8.21 2.38
CA GLY A 201 13.82 9.31 2.21
C GLY A 201 13.37 10.40 1.23
N GLY A 202 12.06 10.54 1.03
CA GLY A 202 11.45 11.46 0.10
C GLY A 202 10.46 12.45 0.73
N ILE A 203 9.80 13.22 -0.14
CA ILE A 203 8.75 14.18 0.21
C ILE A 203 7.51 13.96 -0.68
N GLU A 204 6.31 14.06 -0.11
CA GLU A 204 5.07 14.07 -0.91
C GLU A 204 5.02 15.37 -1.70
N LEU A 205 4.68 15.27 -2.99
CA LEU A 205 4.49 16.43 -3.83
C LEU A 205 3.00 16.69 -4.07
N GLU A 206 2.59 17.92 -3.81
CA GLU A 206 1.27 18.42 -4.20
C GLU A 206 1.40 19.20 -5.52
N PHE A 207 1.42 18.50 -6.66
CA PHE A 207 1.37 19.15 -7.99
C PHE A 207 0.04 18.87 -8.69
N SER A 208 -0.38 19.79 -9.56
CA SER A 208 -1.46 19.61 -10.54
C SER A 208 -0.88 19.38 -11.94
N GLY A 209 -0.54 18.13 -12.23
CA GLY A 209 -0.12 17.69 -13.56
C GLY A 209 1.39 17.48 -13.69
N LEU A 210 1.76 16.33 -14.25
CA LEU A 210 3.15 15.97 -14.55
C LEU A 210 3.28 15.57 -16.01
N SER A 211 4.44 15.90 -16.59
CA SER A 211 4.88 15.26 -17.83
C SER A 211 5.26 13.80 -17.52
N LYS A 212 5.06 12.90 -18.49
CA LYS A 212 5.24 11.45 -18.31
C LYS A 212 6.71 11.07 -18.06
N GLU A 213 7.64 11.97 -18.35
CA GLU A 213 9.09 11.72 -18.37
C GLU A 213 9.77 11.90 -17.00
N VAL A 214 9.02 12.14 -15.93
CA VAL A 214 9.61 12.46 -14.61
C VAL A 214 9.41 11.34 -13.57
N THR A 215 8.72 10.24 -13.88
CA THR A 215 8.62 9.10 -12.93
C THR A 215 9.76 8.10 -13.12
N ASP A 216 10.13 7.39 -12.05
CA ASP A 216 11.07 6.29 -12.15
C ASP A 216 10.49 5.18 -13.04
N ALA A 217 11.22 4.81 -14.10
CA ALA A 217 10.74 3.89 -15.12
C ALA A 217 10.51 2.48 -14.58
N GLU A 218 11.39 1.97 -13.72
CA GLU A 218 11.29 0.61 -13.17
C GLU A 218 10.09 0.51 -12.21
N LEU A 219 9.97 1.48 -11.29
CA LEU A 219 8.84 1.53 -10.35
C LEU A 219 7.51 1.80 -11.06
N THR A 220 7.52 2.54 -12.17
CA THR A 220 6.34 2.73 -13.02
C THR A 220 5.90 1.42 -13.69
N LEU A 221 6.85 0.59 -14.16
CA LEU A 221 6.54 -0.73 -14.71
C LEU A 221 6.04 -1.68 -13.62
N LEU A 222 6.68 -1.71 -12.45
CA LEU A 222 6.26 -2.50 -11.30
C LEU A 222 4.85 -2.14 -10.84
N PHE A 223 4.56 -0.83 -10.70
CA PHE A 223 3.22 -0.30 -10.46
C PHE A 223 2.23 -0.83 -11.51
N SER A 224 2.56 -0.72 -12.79
CA SER A 224 1.63 -1.05 -13.88
C SER A 224 1.34 -2.55 -13.97
N VAL A 225 2.36 -3.39 -13.77
CA VAL A 225 2.22 -4.85 -13.72
C VAL A 225 1.43 -5.27 -12.48
N PHE A 226 1.63 -4.60 -11.33
CA PHE A 226 0.82 -4.85 -10.14
C PHE A 226 -0.66 -4.53 -10.36
N GLN A 227 -0.97 -3.36 -10.95
CA GLN A 227 -2.35 -3.00 -11.30
C GLN A 227 -2.96 -4.04 -12.25
N TYR A 228 -2.19 -4.56 -13.21
CA TYR A 228 -2.63 -5.66 -14.08
C TYR A 228 -2.88 -6.96 -13.29
N LEU A 229 -1.99 -7.36 -12.37
CA LEU A 229 -2.16 -8.55 -11.51
C LEU A 229 -3.53 -8.53 -10.80
N ILE A 230 -3.83 -7.42 -10.13
CA ILE A 230 -5.09 -7.26 -9.37
C ILE A 230 -6.29 -6.88 -10.24
N GLY A 231 -6.09 -6.68 -11.56
CA GLY A 231 -7.16 -6.30 -12.49
C GLY A 231 -7.74 -4.92 -12.20
N ASN A 232 -6.89 -3.97 -11.83
CA ASN A 232 -7.30 -2.60 -11.57
C ASN A 232 -7.06 -1.71 -12.79
N THR A 233 -8.13 -1.13 -13.30
CA THR A 233 -8.08 -0.14 -14.38
C THR A 233 -8.52 1.24 -13.91
N ASP A 234 -8.77 1.47 -12.62
CA ASP A 234 -9.18 2.76 -12.08
C ASP A 234 -7.98 3.52 -11.49
N TRP A 235 -7.09 3.99 -12.36
CA TRP A 235 -5.93 4.81 -11.98
C TRP A 235 -5.41 5.63 -13.16
N SER A 236 -4.63 6.68 -12.87
CA SER A 236 -3.92 7.48 -13.87
C SER A 236 -2.73 8.20 -13.24
N ILE A 237 -1.49 7.89 -13.67
CA ILE A 237 -0.29 8.61 -13.24
C ILE A 237 -0.35 10.09 -13.69
N PRO A 238 -0.57 10.41 -14.98
CA PRO A 238 -0.66 11.81 -15.42
C PRO A 238 -1.86 12.56 -14.81
N GLY A 239 -2.96 11.85 -14.54
CA GLY A 239 -4.17 12.41 -13.96
C GLY A 239 -4.20 12.40 -12.42
N LEU A 240 -3.15 11.90 -11.77
CA LEU A 240 -3.05 11.76 -10.30
C LEU A 240 -4.26 11.07 -9.67
N HIS A 241 -4.84 10.10 -10.39
CA HIS A 241 -6.01 9.34 -9.96
C HIS A 241 -5.56 8.00 -9.36
N ASN A 242 -5.92 7.75 -8.10
CA ASN A 242 -5.56 6.54 -7.34
C ASN A 242 -4.04 6.23 -7.32
N VAL A 243 -3.24 7.29 -7.31
CA VAL A 243 -1.77 7.25 -7.21
C VAL A 243 -1.26 8.47 -6.45
N ARG A 244 -0.23 8.25 -5.62
CA ARG A 244 0.58 9.31 -5.03
C ARG A 244 1.96 9.31 -5.63
N LEU A 245 2.54 10.50 -5.71
CA LEU A 245 3.87 10.68 -6.26
C LEU A 245 4.76 11.22 -5.17
N ILE A 246 5.87 10.53 -4.96
CA ILE A 246 6.84 10.86 -3.93
C ILE A 246 8.13 11.26 -4.62
N SER A 247 8.64 12.43 -4.26
CA SER A 247 9.96 12.87 -4.73
C SER A 247 11.03 12.21 -3.89
N LEU A 248 11.94 11.49 -4.55
CA LEU A 248 13.18 11.04 -3.95
C LEU A 248 14.32 12.00 -4.31
N PRO A 249 15.48 11.97 -3.63
CA PRO A 249 16.67 12.71 -4.04
C PRO A 249 17.08 12.33 -5.47
N GLY A 250 16.87 13.24 -6.43
CA GLY A 250 17.12 13.02 -7.86
C GLY A 250 15.98 13.55 -8.73
N PRO A 251 16.06 13.42 -10.07
CA PRO A 251 15.05 13.98 -10.98
C PRO A 251 13.79 13.11 -11.13
N LYS A 252 13.57 12.13 -10.24
CA LYS A 252 12.56 11.08 -10.43
C LYS A 252 11.51 11.08 -9.33
N TYR A 253 10.27 10.81 -9.74
CA TYR A 253 9.13 10.60 -8.85
C TYR A 253 8.75 9.13 -8.79
N VAL A 254 8.36 8.67 -7.60
CA VAL A 254 7.89 7.30 -7.39
C VAL A 254 6.37 7.24 -7.38
N PRO A 255 5.74 6.45 -8.26
CA PRO A 255 4.31 6.20 -8.20
C PRO A 255 3.95 5.14 -7.15
N VAL A 256 3.16 5.56 -6.16
CA VAL A 256 2.62 4.69 -5.12
C VAL A 256 1.11 4.51 -5.32
N PRO A 257 0.63 3.27 -5.57
CA PRO A 257 -0.78 3.00 -5.78
C PRO A 257 -1.56 3.03 -4.45
N PHE A 258 -2.80 3.50 -4.51
CA PHE A 258 -3.76 3.37 -3.41
C PHE A 258 -5.19 3.30 -3.97
N ASP A 259 -6.16 3.03 -3.11
CA ASP A 259 -7.59 2.87 -3.47
C ASP A 259 -7.84 1.71 -4.45
N PHE A 260 -7.88 0.49 -3.92
CA PHE A 260 -7.94 -0.73 -4.73
C PHE A 260 -9.34 -1.32 -4.91
N ASP A 261 -10.38 -0.61 -4.49
CA ASP A 261 -11.72 -1.16 -4.42
C ASP A 261 -12.40 -1.40 -5.76
N PHE A 262 -11.97 -0.67 -6.80
CA PHE A 262 -12.36 -0.87 -8.19
C PHE A 262 -11.60 -1.98 -8.92
N SER A 263 -10.73 -2.72 -8.22
CA SER A 263 -9.96 -3.82 -8.81
C SER A 263 -10.74 -5.14 -8.94
N GLY A 264 -10.36 -5.95 -9.93
CA GLY A 264 -10.84 -7.32 -10.09
C GLY A 264 -10.57 -8.24 -8.89
N LEU A 265 -9.48 -8.02 -8.16
CA LEU A 265 -9.17 -8.71 -6.90
C LEU A 265 -10.27 -8.48 -5.86
N VAL A 266 -10.64 -7.22 -5.63
CA VAL A 266 -11.68 -6.87 -4.65
C VAL A 266 -13.04 -7.34 -5.16
N GLY A 267 -13.36 -7.05 -6.41
CA GLY A 267 -14.57 -7.55 -7.07
C GLY A 267 -15.85 -6.92 -6.51
N THR A 268 -15.82 -5.62 -6.22
CA THR A 268 -16.99 -4.90 -5.73
C THR A 268 -18.10 -4.87 -6.78
N TYR A 269 -19.36 -5.02 -6.35
CA TYR A 269 -20.48 -5.05 -7.28
C TYR A 269 -20.76 -3.66 -7.89
N TYR A 270 -20.30 -2.60 -7.23
CA TYR A 270 -20.45 -1.22 -7.69
C TYR A 270 -19.30 -0.76 -8.59
N ALA A 271 -18.20 -1.50 -8.68
CA ALA A 271 -17.13 -1.18 -9.61
C ALA A 271 -17.56 -1.53 -11.03
N ILE A 272 -17.58 -0.51 -11.88
CA ILE A 272 -17.94 -0.62 -13.29
C ILE A 272 -16.74 -0.15 -14.09
N PRO A 273 -16.31 -0.88 -15.13
CA PRO A 273 -15.24 -0.41 -15.99
C PRO A 273 -15.58 0.91 -16.64
N ASP A 274 -14.57 1.75 -16.84
CA ASP A 274 -14.70 2.96 -17.64
C ASP A 274 -15.20 2.59 -19.06
N SER A 275 -16.20 3.31 -19.57
CA SER A 275 -16.79 3.02 -20.89
C SER A 275 -15.81 3.23 -22.05
N ARG A 276 -14.69 3.93 -21.81
CA ARG A 276 -13.64 4.23 -22.79
C ARG A 276 -12.64 3.10 -22.97
N ILE A 277 -12.64 2.08 -22.11
CA ILE A 277 -11.69 0.95 -22.19
C ILE A 277 -12.39 -0.34 -22.68
N PRO A 278 -11.69 -1.23 -23.40
CA PRO A 278 -12.30 -2.37 -24.09
C PRO A 278 -12.59 -3.58 -23.18
N ILE A 279 -13.14 -3.36 -21.99
CA ILE A 279 -13.58 -4.43 -21.08
C ILE A 279 -15.03 -4.23 -20.65
N LYS A 280 -15.71 -5.36 -20.46
CA LYS A 280 -17.12 -5.44 -20.03
C LYS A 280 -17.26 -5.81 -18.55
N SER A 281 -16.15 -6.18 -17.90
CA SER A 281 -16.13 -6.57 -16.49
C SER A 281 -14.81 -6.18 -15.85
N ILE A 282 -14.84 -5.69 -14.61
CA ILE A 282 -13.67 -5.43 -13.77
C ILE A 282 -12.84 -6.69 -13.47
N LEU A 283 -13.37 -7.90 -13.76
CA LEU A 283 -12.60 -9.14 -13.70
C LEU A 283 -11.71 -9.35 -14.92
N GLN A 284 -11.90 -8.60 -16.01
CA GLN A 284 -11.00 -8.63 -17.16
C GLN A 284 -9.80 -7.72 -16.88
N ARG A 285 -8.63 -8.13 -17.34
CA ARG A 285 -7.39 -7.35 -17.20
C ARG A 285 -7.11 -6.60 -18.49
N ILE A 286 -6.64 -5.37 -18.37
CA ILE A 286 -6.00 -4.59 -19.44
C ILE A 286 -4.70 -4.05 -18.87
N TYR A 287 -3.61 -4.21 -19.61
CA TYR A 287 -2.37 -3.54 -19.26
C TYR A 287 -2.47 -2.07 -19.68
N ARG A 288 -2.31 -1.15 -18.73
CA ARG A 288 -2.39 0.31 -18.94
C ARG A 288 -1.07 1.02 -18.67
N GLY A 289 0.01 0.25 -18.55
CA GLY A 289 1.35 0.79 -18.32
C GLY A 289 2.01 1.32 -19.61
N PRO A 290 3.25 1.83 -19.50
CA PRO A 290 4.01 2.26 -20.67
C PRO A 290 4.25 1.12 -21.67
N CYS A 291 4.16 1.43 -22.97
CA CYS A 291 4.68 0.55 -24.01
C CYS A 291 6.21 0.61 -24.01
N VAL A 292 6.85 -0.53 -23.75
CA VAL A 292 8.30 -0.67 -23.74
C VAL A 292 8.71 -1.96 -24.46
N GLU A 293 9.98 -2.04 -24.86
CA GLU A 293 10.53 -3.27 -25.41
C GLU A 293 10.46 -4.41 -24.41
N LEU A 294 10.35 -5.64 -24.92
CA LEU A 294 10.19 -6.84 -24.09
C LEU A 294 11.32 -6.96 -23.06
N GLU A 295 12.56 -6.70 -23.48
CA GLU A 295 13.76 -6.74 -22.64
C GLU A 295 13.69 -5.76 -21.46
N THR A 296 12.91 -4.67 -21.59
CA THR A 296 12.74 -3.67 -20.53
C THR A 296 11.75 -4.12 -19.46
N ILE A 297 10.65 -4.77 -19.85
CA ILE A 297 9.61 -5.21 -18.90
C ILE A 297 9.88 -6.62 -18.33
N LEU A 298 10.65 -7.46 -19.02
CA LEU A 298 10.94 -8.83 -18.62
C LEU A 298 11.45 -8.95 -17.17
N PRO A 299 12.42 -8.15 -16.68
CA PRO A 299 12.89 -8.26 -15.29
C PRO A 299 11.78 -8.05 -14.25
N VAL A 300 10.83 -7.15 -14.53
CA VAL A 300 9.66 -6.90 -13.69
C VAL A 300 8.72 -8.11 -13.74
N LEU A 301 8.41 -8.66 -14.92
CA LEU A 301 7.55 -9.84 -15.03
C LEU A 301 8.15 -11.07 -14.33
N GLU A 302 9.47 -11.23 -14.40
CA GLU A 302 10.20 -12.27 -13.69
C GLU A 302 10.14 -12.09 -12.16
N LEU A 303 10.20 -10.84 -11.67
CA LEU A 303 9.99 -10.56 -10.25
C LEU A 303 8.62 -11.06 -9.78
N PHE A 304 7.56 -10.86 -10.56
CA PHE A 304 6.22 -11.38 -10.24
C PHE A 304 6.19 -12.91 -10.21
N ASN A 305 6.86 -13.58 -11.14
CA ASN A 305 7.01 -15.03 -11.09
C ASN A 305 7.78 -15.50 -9.84
N ARG A 306 8.87 -14.82 -9.46
CA ARG A 306 9.63 -15.12 -8.24
C ARG A 306 8.81 -14.93 -6.97
N LYS A 307 8.00 -13.87 -6.90
CA LYS A 307 7.14 -13.55 -5.74
C LYS A 307 5.87 -14.38 -5.64
N LYS A 308 5.54 -15.19 -6.65
CA LYS A 308 4.34 -16.04 -6.67
C LYS A 308 4.16 -16.88 -5.40
N PRO A 309 5.16 -17.60 -4.87
CA PRO A 309 4.97 -18.42 -3.67
C PRO A 309 4.59 -17.59 -2.44
N GLU A 310 5.25 -16.44 -2.23
CA GLU A 310 4.97 -15.53 -1.11
C GLU A 310 3.55 -14.94 -1.21
N ILE A 311 3.13 -14.53 -2.41
CA ILE A 311 1.78 -14.02 -2.66
C ILE A 311 0.73 -15.10 -2.36
N TYR A 312 0.97 -16.34 -2.81
CA TYR A 312 0.03 -17.44 -2.62
C TYR A 312 -0.05 -17.85 -1.15
N SER A 313 1.07 -17.85 -0.42
CA SER A 313 1.08 -18.08 1.04
C SER A 313 0.29 -16.98 1.75
N LEU A 314 0.58 -15.70 1.46
CA LEU A 314 -0.13 -14.56 2.05
C LEU A 314 -1.65 -14.67 1.89
N ILE A 315 -2.14 -15.10 0.73
CA ILE A 315 -3.57 -15.28 0.48
C ILE A 315 -4.10 -16.55 1.16
N SER A 316 -3.37 -17.66 1.07
CA SER A 316 -3.78 -18.96 1.59
C SER A 316 -3.84 -18.96 3.12
N ASP A 317 -2.94 -18.23 3.78
CA ASP A 317 -2.81 -18.19 5.24
C ASP A 317 -3.68 -17.09 5.87
N PHE A 318 -4.38 -16.27 5.05
CA PHE A 318 -5.22 -15.20 5.56
C PHE A 318 -6.58 -15.69 6.08
N GLU A 319 -6.58 -16.21 7.30
CA GLU A 319 -7.74 -16.88 7.93
C GLU A 319 -8.97 -15.99 8.13
N CYS A 320 -8.80 -14.65 8.14
CA CYS A 320 -9.91 -13.70 8.18
C CYS A 320 -10.85 -13.84 6.97
N LEU A 321 -10.36 -14.39 5.86
CA LEU A 321 -11.13 -14.63 4.65
C LEU A 321 -11.42 -16.12 4.47
N GLU A 322 -12.67 -16.45 4.17
CA GLU A 322 -13.09 -17.85 4.08
C GLU A 322 -12.33 -18.65 3.02
N PRO A 323 -12.11 -19.97 3.22
CA PRO A 323 -11.39 -20.83 2.27
C PRO A 323 -11.85 -20.68 0.81
N LYS A 324 -13.17 -20.71 0.57
CA LYS A 324 -13.74 -20.57 -0.78
C LYS A 324 -13.44 -19.21 -1.42
N LYS A 325 -13.28 -18.16 -0.63
CA LYS A 325 -12.97 -16.81 -1.09
C LYS A 325 -11.48 -16.69 -1.43
N ARG A 326 -10.60 -17.21 -0.56
CA ARG A 326 -9.17 -17.36 -0.84
C ARG A 326 -8.92 -18.13 -2.14
N GLU A 327 -9.55 -19.29 -2.30
CA GLU A 327 -9.43 -20.12 -3.51
C GLU A 327 -9.92 -19.40 -4.79
N LYS A 328 -10.96 -18.55 -4.71
CA LYS A 328 -11.38 -17.72 -5.84
C LYS A 328 -10.32 -16.69 -6.24
N ILE A 329 -9.63 -16.08 -5.26
CA ILE A 329 -8.53 -15.15 -5.52
C ILE A 329 -7.37 -15.89 -6.18
N LEU A 330 -6.96 -17.05 -5.64
CA LEU A 330 -5.87 -17.85 -6.20
C LEU A 330 -6.15 -18.25 -7.66
N ARG A 331 -7.37 -18.73 -7.98
CA ARG A 331 -7.77 -19.00 -9.37
C ARG A 331 -7.77 -17.77 -10.26
N TYR A 332 -8.08 -16.60 -9.70
CA TYR A 332 -8.02 -15.35 -10.44
C TYR A 332 -6.56 -14.98 -10.78
N PHE A 333 -5.64 -15.22 -9.86
CA PHE A 333 -4.19 -15.01 -10.04
C PHE A 333 -3.56 -16.07 -10.94
N ASP A 334 -4.03 -17.32 -10.91
CA ASP A 334 -3.59 -18.35 -11.86
C ASP A 334 -3.78 -17.91 -13.32
N LYS A 335 -4.84 -17.15 -13.61
CA LYS A 335 -5.04 -16.58 -14.96
C LYS A 335 -3.96 -15.55 -15.33
N PHE A 336 -3.51 -14.73 -14.37
CA PHE A 336 -2.39 -13.81 -14.58
C PHE A 336 -1.11 -14.61 -14.87
N TYR A 337 -0.77 -15.60 -14.04
CA TYR A 337 0.44 -16.41 -14.26
C TYR A 337 0.38 -17.26 -15.53
N LYS A 338 -0.81 -17.68 -15.98
CA LYS A 338 -1.00 -18.31 -17.30
C LYS A 338 -0.75 -17.36 -18.47
N THR A 339 -0.93 -16.06 -18.28
CA THR A 339 -0.55 -15.04 -19.27
C THR A 339 0.96 -14.84 -19.26
N LEU A 340 1.56 -14.65 -18.07
CA LEU A 340 3.00 -14.41 -17.93
C LEU A 340 3.84 -15.59 -18.44
N ASN A 341 3.41 -16.82 -18.17
CA ASN A 341 4.17 -18.02 -18.52
C ASN A 341 3.78 -18.60 -19.89
N ASN A 342 3.34 -17.75 -20.81
CA ASN A 342 3.04 -18.11 -22.19
C ASN A 342 3.47 -16.97 -23.11
N ASP A 343 4.56 -17.16 -23.85
CA ASP A 343 5.20 -16.11 -24.67
C ASP A 343 4.23 -15.39 -25.61
N HIS A 344 3.33 -16.13 -26.27
CA HIS A 344 2.33 -15.55 -27.15
C HIS A 344 1.35 -14.64 -26.41
N LYS A 345 0.85 -15.08 -25.23
CA LYS A 345 -0.05 -14.26 -24.41
C LYS A 345 0.69 -13.08 -23.78
N LEU A 346 1.88 -13.29 -23.22
CA LEU A 346 2.68 -12.23 -22.63
C LEU A 346 2.93 -11.12 -23.66
N LYS A 347 3.46 -11.46 -24.84
CA LYS A 347 3.72 -10.47 -25.90
C LYS A 347 2.44 -9.78 -26.34
N ARG A 348 1.33 -10.52 -26.48
CA ARG A 348 0.05 -9.92 -26.84
C ARG A 348 -0.42 -8.91 -25.80
N GLU A 349 -0.37 -9.23 -24.52
CA GLU A 349 -0.94 -8.38 -23.46
C GLU A 349 -0.04 -7.20 -23.10
N PHE A 350 1.29 -7.37 -23.08
CA PHE A 350 2.23 -6.35 -22.58
C PHE A 350 2.98 -5.58 -23.67
N ILE A 351 3.04 -6.09 -24.91
CA ILE A 351 3.80 -5.48 -26.01
C ILE A 351 2.89 -5.05 -27.17
N LEU A 352 1.91 -5.87 -27.56
CA LEU A 352 1.03 -5.58 -28.70
C LEU A 352 -0.24 -4.79 -28.34
N ASN A 353 -0.73 -4.96 -27.11
CA ASN A 353 -1.97 -4.34 -26.62
C ASN A 353 -1.75 -3.32 -25.49
N CYS A 354 -0.49 -2.88 -25.30
CA CYS A 354 -0.24 -1.60 -24.67
C CYS A 354 -0.58 -0.48 -25.70
#